data_AF-A0A8H6N333-F1
#
_entry.id   AF-A0A8H6N333-F1
#
_cell.length_a   1.000
_cell.length_b   1.000
_cell.length_c   1.000
_cell.angle_alpha   90.00
_cell.angle_beta   90.00
_cell.angle_gamma   90.00
#
_symmetry.space_group_name_H-M   'P 1'
#
loop_
_entity.id
_entity.type
_entity.pdbx_description
1 polymer ?
#
loop_
_entity_poly.entity_id
_entity_poly.type
_entity_poly.pdbx_seq_one_letter_code
_entity_poly.pdbx_strand_id
1 'polypeptide(L)'
;MKFSAVLSLALASAAAAMPTEDLSKRQTVQRGRNTLVFKEQGGVPGNECLTFRNNGEIVNAACVNTAADRQITPSTRNGNNVLLVQRSFSNGFRPDLVNKEVCVGFNGTAFRAEDCAGRNIQFVAQSGNNLVASGGACLNGHDDKAQVTVSETGQNCARFTTTSVRATAP
;
A
#
# COMPACT_ATOMS: atom_id res chain seq x y z
N MET A 1 -3.46 55.89 52.66
CA MET A 1 -3.91 54.51 52.93
C MET A 1 -3.62 53.68 51.69
N LYS A 2 -2.92 52.55 51.87
CA LYS A 2 -2.64 51.51 50.87
C LYS A 2 -3.95 50.91 50.34
N PHE A 3 -4.03 50.47 49.08
CA PHE A 3 -4.52 49.15 48.70
C PHE A 3 -4.07 48.81 47.27
N SER A 4 -3.26 47.76 47.18
CA SER A 4 -2.87 47.10 45.94
C SER A 4 -4.06 46.34 45.33
N ALA A 5 -4.16 46.33 44.00
CA ALA A 5 -4.90 45.30 43.28
C ALA A 5 -4.04 44.81 42.11
N VAL A 6 -3.80 43.50 42.12
CA VAL A 6 -3.00 42.72 41.19
C VAL A 6 -3.95 41.81 40.41
N LEU A 7 -3.51 41.37 39.22
CA LEU A 7 -4.01 40.21 38.44
C LEU A 7 -5.32 40.47 37.65
N SER A 8 -5.52 40.03 36.40
CA SER A 8 -4.88 38.96 35.61
C SER A 8 -5.08 39.24 34.12
N LEU A 9 -4.05 39.02 33.27
CA LEU A 9 -4.24 38.82 31.84
C LEU A 9 -4.60 37.35 31.59
N ALA A 10 -5.82 37.08 31.14
CA ALA A 10 -6.18 35.77 30.60
C ALA A 10 -5.77 35.70 29.12
N LEU A 11 -4.72 34.94 28.80
CA LEU A 11 -4.42 34.52 27.44
C LEU A 11 -5.44 33.44 27.03
N ALA A 12 -6.43 33.83 26.25
CA ALA A 12 -7.32 32.89 25.59
C ALA A 12 -6.55 32.20 24.45
N SER A 13 -6.09 30.98 24.69
CA SER A 13 -5.62 30.07 23.65
C SER A 13 -6.82 29.68 22.77
N ALA A 14 -7.07 30.44 21.71
CA ALA A 14 -7.97 30.02 20.64
C ALA A 14 -7.32 28.83 19.92
N ALA A 15 -7.67 27.61 20.36
CA ALA A 15 -7.45 26.42 19.56
C ALA A 15 -8.27 26.59 18.27
N ALA A 16 -7.61 27.01 17.19
CA ALA A 16 -8.20 26.99 15.87
C ALA A 16 -8.63 25.55 15.58
N ALA A 17 -9.94 25.30 15.60
CA ALA A 17 -10.50 24.08 15.09
C ALA A 17 -10.00 23.93 13.65
N MET A 18 -9.12 22.95 13.43
CA MET A 18 -8.71 22.61 12.07
C MET A 18 -9.97 22.25 11.29
N PRO A 19 -10.11 22.73 10.03
CA PRO A 19 -11.25 22.36 9.22
C PRO A 19 -11.28 20.83 9.14
N THR A 20 -12.36 20.22 9.64
CA THR A 20 -12.72 18.85 9.30
C THR A 20 -12.98 18.85 7.81
N GLU A 21 -11.92 18.62 7.03
CA GLU A 21 -12.07 18.28 5.62
C GLU A 21 -13.08 17.15 5.55
N ASP A 22 -14.12 17.38 4.76
CA ASP A 22 -15.18 16.44 4.46
C ASP A 22 -14.57 15.08 4.09
N LEU A 23 -14.61 14.13 5.04
CA LEU A 23 -14.08 12.78 4.87
C LEU A 23 -14.79 12.05 3.72
N SER A 24 -15.95 12.53 3.26
CA SER A 24 -16.65 12.01 2.08
C SER A 24 -15.97 12.37 0.75
N LYS A 25 -14.97 13.27 0.75
CA LYS A 25 -14.11 13.57 -0.40
C LYS A 25 -12.79 12.80 -0.42
N ARG A 26 -12.45 12.01 0.61
CA ARG A 26 -11.41 10.98 0.45
C ARG A 26 -11.93 9.99 -0.56
N GLN A 27 -11.40 10.05 -1.78
CA GLN A 27 -11.68 9.10 -2.85
C GLN A 27 -11.39 7.70 -2.34
N THR A 28 -12.45 7.03 -1.89
CA THR A 28 -12.36 5.76 -1.17
C THR A 28 -12.10 4.67 -2.20
N VAL A 29 -11.20 3.76 -1.90
CA VAL A 29 -10.99 2.59 -2.74
C VAL A 29 -12.25 1.74 -2.70
N GLN A 30 -12.83 1.46 -3.87
CA GLN A 30 -13.89 0.48 -3.99
C GLN A 30 -13.24 -0.90 -3.99
N ARG A 31 -13.22 -1.52 -2.81
CA ARG A 31 -12.65 -2.85 -2.58
C ARG A 31 -13.34 -3.90 -3.46
N GLY A 32 -12.55 -4.72 -4.14
CA GLY A 32 -13.07 -5.86 -4.90
C GLY A 32 -13.54 -7.02 -4.03
N ARG A 33 -14.10 -8.04 -4.67
CA ARG A 33 -14.76 -9.17 -3.99
C ARG A 33 -13.80 -10.18 -3.38
N ASN A 34 -12.64 -10.39 -4.02
CA ASN A 34 -11.71 -11.45 -3.66
C ASN A 34 -10.39 -10.87 -3.17
N THR A 35 -9.97 -11.30 -1.99
CA THR A 35 -8.60 -11.07 -1.51
C THR A 35 -7.73 -12.23 -1.95
N LEU A 36 -6.56 -11.90 -2.49
CA LEU A 36 -5.68 -12.85 -3.17
C LEU A 36 -4.32 -12.93 -2.48
N VAL A 37 -3.74 -14.12 -2.52
CA VAL A 37 -2.30 -14.33 -2.35
C VAL A 37 -1.70 -14.60 -3.72
N PHE A 38 -0.68 -13.83 -4.08
CA PHE A 38 0.02 -13.95 -5.35
C PHE A 38 1.26 -14.84 -5.18
N LYS A 39 1.37 -15.86 -6.05
CA LYS A 39 2.52 -16.76 -6.12
C LYS A 39 3.19 -16.63 -7.49
N GLU A 40 4.45 -16.24 -7.51
CA GLU A 40 5.25 -16.15 -8.73
C GLU A 40 5.42 -17.54 -9.38
N GLN A 41 5.19 -17.61 -10.68
CA GLN A 41 5.44 -18.80 -11.50
C GLN A 41 6.92 -18.86 -11.87
N GLY A 42 7.58 -19.98 -11.54
CA GLY A 42 9.02 -20.12 -11.76
C GLY A 42 9.88 -19.33 -10.76
N GLY A 43 9.29 -18.89 -9.64
CA GLY A 43 10.00 -18.26 -8.52
C GLY A 43 10.99 -19.20 -7.83
N VAL A 44 11.80 -18.65 -6.92
CA VAL A 44 12.71 -19.44 -6.06
C VAL A 44 11.90 -20.44 -5.22
N PRO A 45 12.15 -21.76 -5.31
CA PRO A 45 11.41 -22.75 -4.52
C PRO A 45 11.41 -22.41 -3.02
N GLY A 46 10.21 -22.33 -2.44
CA GLY A 46 10.03 -21.95 -1.04
C GLY A 46 10.09 -20.44 -0.76
N ASN A 47 10.26 -19.59 -1.78
CA ASN A 47 10.14 -18.13 -1.72
C ASN A 47 9.47 -17.57 -2.98
N GLU A 48 8.19 -17.88 -3.19
CA GLU A 48 7.44 -17.46 -4.38
C GLU A 48 6.26 -16.53 -4.08
N CYS A 49 5.84 -16.38 -2.81
CA CYS A 49 4.67 -15.58 -2.48
C CYS A 49 5.03 -14.12 -2.24
N LEU A 50 4.26 -13.22 -2.85
CA LEU A 50 4.43 -11.78 -2.60
C LEU A 50 4.10 -11.45 -1.15
N THR A 51 4.98 -10.67 -0.53
CA THR A 51 4.73 -10.00 0.75
C THR A 51 5.31 -8.60 0.72
N PHE A 52 5.07 -7.83 1.78
CA PHE A 52 5.63 -6.49 1.95
C PHE A 52 6.63 -6.49 3.09
N ARG A 53 7.76 -5.81 2.88
CA ARG A 53 8.68 -5.43 3.95
C ARG A 53 8.09 -4.36 4.85
N ASN A 54 8.80 -4.06 5.94
CA ASN A 54 8.46 -2.96 6.82
C ASN A 54 8.51 -1.60 6.12
N ASN A 55 9.48 -1.35 5.23
CA ASN A 55 9.51 -0.15 4.38
C ASN A 55 8.40 -0.13 3.30
N GLY A 56 7.62 -1.21 3.19
CA GLY A 56 6.53 -1.32 2.22
C GLY A 56 6.94 -1.78 0.83
N GLU A 57 8.20 -2.08 0.56
CA GLU A 57 8.58 -2.70 -0.71
C GLU A 57 8.03 -4.12 -0.82
N ILE A 58 7.63 -4.50 -2.03
CA ILE A 58 7.25 -5.88 -2.32
C ILE A 58 8.51 -6.75 -2.34
N VAL A 59 8.39 -7.98 -1.86
CA VAL A 59 9.40 -9.04 -1.95
C VAL A 59 8.74 -10.38 -2.14
N ASN A 60 9.51 -11.37 -2.56
CA ASN A 60 9.08 -12.76 -2.41
C ASN A 60 9.44 -13.30 -1.04
N ALA A 61 8.58 -14.18 -0.54
CA ALA A 61 8.79 -14.93 0.68
C ALA A 61 8.11 -16.30 0.57
N ALA A 62 8.36 -17.15 1.56
CA ALA A 62 7.71 -18.44 1.63
C ALA A 62 6.18 -18.32 1.70
N CYS A 63 5.50 -19.20 0.95
CA CYS A 63 4.05 -19.36 0.90
C CYS A 63 3.50 -20.13 2.12
N VAL A 64 4.05 -19.90 3.31
CA VAL A 64 3.77 -20.70 4.53
C VAL A 64 2.45 -20.36 5.21
N ASN A 65 1.85 -19.21 4.89
CA ASN A 65 0.57 -18.78 5.41
C ASN A 65 -0.13 -17.79 4.47
N THR A 66 -1.32 -17.36 4.87
CA THR A 66 -2.13 -16.36 4.16
C THR A 66 -2.34 -15.12 5.04
N ALA A 67 -1.31 -14.70 5.79
CA ALA A 67 -1.39 -13.53 6.66
C ALA A 67 -1.65 -12.23 5.86
N ALA A 68 -2.11 -11.18 6.54
CA ALA A 68 -2.50 -9.91 5.92
C ALA A 68 -1.38 -9.25 5.09
N ASP A 69 -0.11 -9.51 5.42
CA ASP A 69 1.06 -9.02 4.68
C ASP A 69 1.24 -9.66 3.30
N ARG A 70 0.60 -10.79 3.02
CA ARG A 70 0.59 -11.49 1.73
C ARG A 70 -0.70 -11.29 0.94
N GLN A 71 -1.65 -10.60 1.53
CA GLN A 71 -2.99 -10.44 0.99
C GLN A 71 -3.13 -9.12 0.26
N ILE A 72 -3.58 -9.21 -0.99
CA ILE A 72 -3.84 -8.06 -1.85
C ILE A 72 -5.22 -8.25 -2.48
N THR A 73 -6.04 -7.21 -2.50
CA THR A 73 -7.38 -7.25 -3.10
C THR A 73 -7.40 -6.39 -4.37
N PRO A 74 -7.54 -6.97 -5.57
CA PRO A 74 -7.82 -6.21 -6.78
C PRO A 74 -9.07 -5.36 -6.55
N SER A 75 -8.95 -4.05 -6.74
CA SER A 75 -9.94 -3.04 -6.37
C SER A 75 -9.96 -1.93 -7.41
N THR A 76 -10.84 -0.95 -7.25
CA THR A 76 -10.88 0.24 -8.12
C THR A 76 -10.78 1.54 -7.33
N ARG A 77 -10.13 2.53 -7.94
CA ARG A 77 -10.07 3.91 -7.45
C ARG A 77 -10.31 4.86 -8.61
N ASN A 78 -11.35 5.69 -8.53
CA ASN A 78 -11.75 6.63 -9.59
C ASN A 78 -11.88 5.95 -10.97
N GLY A 79 -12.44 4.73 -11.00
CA GLY A 79 -12.57 3.93 -12.22
C GLY A 79 -11.29 3.22 -12.69
N ASN A 80 -10.13 3.49 -12.08
CA ASN A 80 -8.87 2.80 -12.41
C ASN A 80 -8.67 1.58 -11.52
N ASN A 81 -8.17 0.49 -12.10
CA ASN A 81 -7.81 -0.70 -11.34
C ASN A 81 -6.59 -0.42 -10.46
N VAL A 82 -6.64 -0.90 -9.23
CA VAL A 82 -5.56 -0.81 -8.25
C VAL A 82 -5.46 -2.11 -7.45
N LEU A 83 -4.30 -2.34 -6.85
CA LEU A 83 -4.09 -3.43 -5.90
C LEU A 83 -4.11 -2.89 -4.47
N LEU A 84 -5.20 -3.14 -3.74
CA LEU A 84 -5.36 -2.73 -2.34
C LEU A 84 -4.61 -3.71 -1.42
N VAL A 85 -3.69 -3.19 -0.62
CA VAL A 85 -2.89 -3.94 0.35
C VAL A 85 -3.71 -4.21 1.60
N GLN A 86 -3.70 -5.45 2.09
CA GLN A 86 -4.49 -5.83 3.27
C GLN A 86 -3.82 -5.44 4.59
N ARG A 87 -2.50 -5.56 4.71
CA ARG A 87 -1.77 -5.24 5.95
C ARG A 87 -1.89 -3.76 6.35
N SER A 88 -1.83 -3.51 7.65
CA SER A 88 -1.59 -2.18 8.19
C SER A 88 -0.08 -1.85 8.26
N PHE A 89 0.20 -0.56 8.46
CA PHE A 89 1.53 -0.04 8.72
C PHE A 89 1.54 0.72 10.05
N SER A 90 2.68 0.67 10.73
CA SER A 90 2.88 1.35 12.01
C SER A 90 3.86 2.51 11.87
N ASN A 91 3.85 3.39 12.88
CA ASN A 91 4.67 4.60 12.92
C ASN A 91 6.18 4.32 12.82
N GLY A 92 6.65 3.17 13.31
CA GLY A 92 8.07 2.79 13.26
C GLY A 92 8.56 2.31 11.88
N PHE A 93 7.65 2.08 10.93
CA PHE A 93 7.98 1.46 9.65
C PHE A 93 7.58 2.32 8.45
N ARG A 94 6.30 2.70 8.36
CA ARG A 94 5.77 3.61 7.34
C ARG A 94 4.78 4.57 8.01
N PRO A 95 5.29 5.57 8.75
CA PRO A 95 4.45 6.54 9.46
C PRO A 95 3.50 7.29 8.52
N ASP A 96 3.92 7.48 7.27
CA ASP A 96 3.15 8.12 6.21
C ASP A 96 1.91 7.32 5.77
N LEU A 97 1.84 6.02 6.09
CA LEU A 97 0.74 5.12 5.72
C LEU A 97 -0.16 4.72 6.90
N VAL A 98 0.12 5.21 8.11
CA VAL A 98 -0.68 4.89 9.29
C VAL A 98 -2.11 5.41 9.11
N ASN A 99 -3.10 4.54 9.38
CA ASN A 99 -4.53 4.81 9.25
C ASN A 99 -4.97 5.23 7.83
N LYS A 100 -4.28 4.76 6.80
CA LYS A 100 -4.61 5.02 5.40
C LYS A 100 -4.99 3.74 4.67
N GLU A 101 -5.75 3.91 3.58
CA GLU A 101 -5.86 2.86 2.57
C GLU A 101 -4.54 2.80 1.78
N VAL A 102 -4.00 1.60 1.62
CA VAL A 102 -2.68 1.40 1.01
C VAL A 102 -2.82 0.62 -0.28
N CYS A 103 -2.25 1.13 -1.36
CA CYS A 103 -2.27 0.53 -2.67
C CYS A 103 -0.85 0.17 -3.08
N VAL A 104 -0.70 -0.77 -4.01
CA VAL A 104 0.59 -0.99 -4.66
C VAL A 104 0.82 0.11 -5.69
N GLY A 105 1.95 0.80 -5.59
CA GLY A 105 2.41 1.79 -6.53
C GLY A 105 3.83 1.50 -7.03
N PHE A 106 4.17 2.11 -8.15
CA PHE A 106 5.51 2.12 -8.72
C PHE A 106 6.14 3.50 -8.54
N ASN A 107 7.35 3.53 -7.97
CA ASN A 107 8.07 4.77 -7.66
C ASN A 107 9.17 5.12 -8.70
N GLY A 108 9.25 4.37 -9.80
CA GLY A 108 10.31 4.48 -10.80
C GLY A 108 11.31 3.33 -10.76
N THR A 109 11.50 2.65 -9.62
CA THR A 109 12.48 1.53 -9.52
C THR A 109 11.91 0.28 -8.86
N ALA A 110 10.88 0.39 -8.04
CA ALA A 110 10.31 -0.70 -7.26
C ALA A 110 8.79 -0.58 -7.14
N PHE A 111 8.14 -1.73 -6.98
CA PHE A 111 6.75 -1.78 -6.55
C PHE A 111 6.70 -1.78 -5.02
N ARG A 112 5.89 -0.90 -4.45
CA ARG A 112 5.80 -0.72 -3.00
C ARG A 112 4.42 -0.25 -2.58
N ALA A 113 4.16 -0.37 -1.28
CA ALA A 113 3.00 0.19 -0.60
C ALA A 113 3.04 1.72 -0.64
N GLU A 114 1.92 2.30 -1.06
CA GLU A 114 1.70 3.72 -1.22
C GLU A 114 0.31 4.12 -0.71
N ASP A 115 0.17 5.38 -0.32
CA ASP A 115 -1.14 5.95 0.03
C ASP A 115 -2.05 5.88 -1.20
N CYS A 116 -3.17 5.15 -1.11
CA CYS A 116 -4.13 5.06 -2.20
C CYS A 116 -4.65 6.43 -2.61
N ALA A 117 -4.74 7.40 -1.69
CA ALA A 117 -5.17 8.77 -1.99
C ALA A 117 -4.06 9.65 -2.59
N GLY A 118 -2.82 9.14 -2.65
CA GLY A 118 -1.67 9.83 -3.20
C GLY A 118 -1.88 10.33 -4.63
N ARG A 119 -1.22 11.44 -4.94
CA ARG A 119 -1.16 12.03 -6.29
C ARG A 119 0.15 11.65 -6.96
N ASN A 120 0.16 11.60 -8.28
CA ASN A 120 1.36 11.28 -9.09
C ASN A 120 1.96 9.90 -8.80
N ILE A 121 1.14 8.95 -8.34
CA ILE A 121 1.54 7.57 -8.11
C ILE A 121 1.09 6.73 -9.30
N GLN A 122 2.02 6.00 -9.91
CA GLN A 122 1.66 4.99 -10.89
C GLN A 122 1.16 3.75 -10.16
N PHE A 123 -0.15 3.66 -9.95
CA PHE A 123 -0.73 2.50 -9.29
C PHE A 123 -0.56 1.25 -10.13
N VAL A 124 -0.33 0.14 -9.43
CA VAL A 124 -0.20 -1.20 -9.99
C VAL A 124 -1.55 -1.88 -9.96
N ALA A 125 -1.86 -2.54 -11.06
CA ALA A 125 -3.04 -3.36 -11.24
C ALA A 125 -2.63 -4.78 -11.67
N GLN A 126 -3.52 -5.73 -11.46
CA GLN A 126 -3.39 -7.02 -12.10
C GLN A 126 -3.87 -6.93 -13.56
N SER A 127 -3.03 -7.35 -14.50
CA SER A 127 -3.36 -7.48 -15.92
C SER A 127 -3.09 -8.92 -16.35
N GLY A 128 -4.16 -9.71 -16.51
CA GLY A 128 -4.05 -11.16 -16.67
C GLY A 128 -3.33 -11.81 -15.48
N ASN A 129 -2.18 -12.45 -15.76
CA ASN A 129 -1.31 -13.03 -14.74
C ASN A 129 -0.14 -12.13 -14.34
N ASN A 130 -0.05 -10.91 -14.87
CA ASN A 130 1.05 -9.99 -14.57
C ASN A 130 0.57 -8.89 -13.61
N LEU A 131 1.53 -8.29 -12.90
CA LEU A 131 1.31 -7.08 -12.10
C LEU A 131 1.98 -5.91 -12.81
N VAL A 132 1.17 -4.93 -13.20
CA VAL A 132 1.58 -3.87 -14.14
C VAL A 132 1.15 -2.51 -13.60
N ALA A 133 2.09 -1.58 -13.55
CA ALA A 133 1.85 -0.18 -13.25
C ALA A 133 1.12 0.49 -14.41
N SER A 134 0.33 1.52 -14.13
CA SER A 134 -0.36 2.32 -15.17
C SER A 134 0.55 2.85 -16.29
N GLY A 135 1.85 3.07 -16.02
CA GLY A 135 2.85 3.47 -17.01
C GLY A 135 3.47 2.32 -17.83
N GLY A 136 3.09 1.06 -17.57
CA GLY A 136 3.57 -0.13 -18.29
C GLY A 136 4.66 -0.92 -17.58
N ALA A 137 5.32 -0.35 -16.56
CA ALA A 137 6.29 -1.07 -15.75
C ALA A 137 5.66 -2.31 -15.09
N CYS A 138 6.41 -3.39 -14.89
CA CYS A 138 5.89 -4.61 -14.31
C CYS A 138 6.91 -5.33 -13.43
N LEU A 139 6.43 -6.12 -12.47
CA LEU A 139 7.28 -7.11 -11.80
C LEU A 139 7.78 -8.10 -12.84
N ASN A 140 9.10 -8.26 -12.95
CA ASN A 140 9.75 -9.10 -13.96
C ASN A 140 10.53 -10.29 -13.39
N GLY A 141 10.37 -10.57 -12.10
CA GLY A 141 10.86 -11.78 -11.46
C GLY A 141 11.51 -11.45 -10.13
N HIS A 142 12.67 -12.05 -9.90
CA HIS A 142 13.45 -11.90 -8.69
C HIS A 142 14.97 -11.92 -8.95
N ASP A 143 15.76 -11.42 -8.00
CA ASP A 143 17.21 -11.62 -7.94
C ASP A 143 17.57 -12.91 -7.17
N ASP A 144 18.86 -13.24 -7.10
CA ASP A 144 19.37 -14.43 -6.41
C ASP A 144 19.09 -14.46 -4.89
N LYS A 145 18.62 -13.35 -4.31
CA LYS A 145 18.22 -13.22 -2.90
C LYS A 145 16.69 -13.17 -2.75
N ALA A 146 15.96 -13.64 -3.76
CA ALA A 146 14.50 -13.60 -3.84
C ALA A 146 13.91 -12.19 -3.70
N GLN A 147 14.68 -11.16 -4.06
CA GLN A 147 14.18 -9.80 -4.15
C GLN A 147 13.48 -9.60 -5.45
N VAL A 148 12.22 -9.15 -5.40
CA VAL A 148 11.48 -8.94 -6.63
C VAL A 148 12.17 -7.86 -7.46
N THR A 149 12.20 -8.07 -8.77
CA THR A 149 12.73 -7.13 -9.74
C THR A 149 11.58 -6.50 -10.51
N VAL A 150 11.80 -5.26 -10.97
CA VAL A 150 10.84 -4.52 -11.80
C VAL A 150 11.50 -4.17 -13.13
N SER A 151 10.77 -4.43 -14.22
CA SER A 151 11.08 -3.88 -15.53
C SER A 151 10.35 -2.56 -15.68
N GLU A 152 11.10 -1.46 -15.75
CA GLU A 152 10.54 -0.11 -15.95
C GLU A 152 9.87 0.02 -17.33
N THR A 153 10.30 -0.77 -18.31
CA THR A 153 9.82 -0.76 -19.70
C THR A 153 8.73 -1.80 -19.97
N GLY A 154 8.34 -2.61 -18.97
CA GLY A 154 7.31 -3.64 -19.11
C GLY A 154 7.76 -4.90 -19.85
N GLN A 155 9.06 -5.17 -19.92
CA GLN A 155 9.61 -6.34 -20.58
C GLN A 155 9.72 -7.54 -19.63
N ASN A 156 9.48 -8.74 -20.16
CA ASN A 156 9.64 -10.02 -19.44
C ASN A 156 8.88 -10.08 -18.10
N CYS A 157 7.66 -9.54 -18.06
CA CYS A 157 6.85 -9.52 -16.84
C CYS A 157 6.65 -10.92 -16.28
N ALA A 158 6.96 -11.08 -14.99
CA ALA A 158 6.73 -12.30 -14.25
C ALA A 158 5.23 -12.58 -14.16
N ARG A 159 4.91 -13.87 -14.20
CA ARG A 159 3.53 -14.36 -14.14
C ARG A 159 3.24 -14.86 -12.73
N PHE A 160 2.02 -14.64 -12.29
CA PHE A 160 1.55 -15.02 -10.97
C PHE A 160 0.33 -15.93 -11.08
N THR A 161 0.31 -17.00 -10.29
CA THR A 161 -0.93 -17.64 -9.90
C THR A 161 -1.51 -16.93 -8.70
N THR A 162 -2.82 -17.05 -8.52
CA THR A 162 -3.53 -16.43 -7.40
C THR A 162 -4.37 -17.46 -6.67
N THR A 163 -4.35 -17.36 -5.35
CA THR A 163 -5.24 -18.12 -4.47
C THR A 163 -6.18 -17.15 -3.78
N SER A 164 -7.49 -17.34 -3.95
CA SER A 164 -8.48 -16.56 -3.22
C SER A 164 -8.52 -17.00 -1.77
N VAL A 165 -8.50 -16.03 -0.86
CA VAL A 165 -8.48 -16.25 0.59
C VAL A 165 -9.52 -15.36 1.26
N ARG A 166 -9.92 -15.75 2.48
CA ARG A 166 -10.67 -14.84 3.34
C ARG A 166 -9.73 -13.73 3.82
N ALA A 167 -10.19 -12.48 3.72
CA ALA A 167 -9.45 -11.34 4.22
C ALA A 167 -9.14 -11.52 5.72
N THR A 168 -7.86 -11.41 6.07
CA THR A 168 -7.38 -11.37 7.46
C THR A 168 -7.35 -9.92 7.92
N ALA A 169 -7.71 -9.64 9.17
CA ALA A 169 -7.64 -8.27 9.69
C ALA A 169 -6.23 -7.66 9.52
N PRO A 170 -6.11 -6.35 9.15
CA PRO A 170 -4.83 -5.67 8.94
C PRO A 170 -3.91 -5.58 10.14
#